data_AF-A0A7S2PDD5-F1
#
_entry.id   AF-A0A7S2PDD5-F1
#
_cell.length_a   1.000
_cell.length_b   1.000
_cell.length_c   1.000
_cell.angle_alpha   90.00
_cell.angle_beta   90.00
_cell.angle_gamma   90.00
#
_symmetry.space_group_name_H-M   'P 1'
#
loop_
_entity.id
_entity.type
_entity.pdbx_description
1 polymer ?
#
loop_
_entity_poly.entity_id
_entity_poly.type
_entity_poly.pdbx_seq_one_letter_code
_entity_poly.pdbx_strand_id
1 'polypeptide(L)'
;YFYWRLRRKLAEFDVRKQIIETAQVGRGHAVITPVAASKMIKSWFLETNGATEALWGDDKAVLSWMAQKQEDLESKIVQLTKANVTQEVFEVMTAGGNTAKIGTAGIVEGISQAVSTMSAEEQANFKEFLKATLQL
;
A
#
# COMPACT_ATOMS: atom_id res chain seq x y z
N TYR A 1 -21.40 21.32 -14.99
CA TYR A 1 -20.06 20.90 -15.43
C TYR A 1 -19.02 21.09 -14.32
N PHE A 2 -18.73 22.32 -13.89
CA PHE A 2 -17.70 22.60 -12.86
C PHE A 2 -17.90 21.90 -11.51
N TYR A 3 -19.15 21.85 -10.99
CA TYR A 3 -19.46 21.18 -9.72
C TYR A 3 -18.99 19.72 -9.66
N TRP A 4 -19.32 18.93 -10.69
CA TRP A 4 -18.93 17.51 -10.76
C TRP A 4 -17.43 17.34 -10.93
N ARG A 5 -16.81 18.20 -11.76
CA ARG A 5 -15.37 18.22 -11.94
C ARG A 5 -14.62 18.49 -10.64
N LEU A 6 -15.08 19.47 -9.87
CA LEU A 6 -14.48 19.83 -8.59
C LEU A 6 -14.61 18.68 -7.58
N ARG A 7 -15.81 18.10 -7.42
CA ARG A 7 -16.00 16.96 -6.51
C ARG A 7 -15.13 15.78 -6.88
N ARG A 8 -15.00 15.47 -8.18
CA ARG A 8 -14.10 14.43 -8.66
C ARG A 8 -12.66 14.72 -8.28
N LYS A 9 -12.20 15.97 -8.47
CA LYS A 9 -10.83 16.35 -8.16
C LYS A 9 -10.52 16.25 -6.66
N LEU A 10 -11.48 16.55 -5.80
CA LEU A 10 -11.34 16.34 -4.35
C LEU A 10 -11.26 14.86 -3.99
N ALA A 11 -12.17 14.03 -4.52
CA ALA A 11 -12.13 12.59 -4.27
C ALA A 11 -10.83 11.94 -4.79
N GLU A 12 -10.38 12.30 -5.99
CA GLU A 12 -9.09 11.86 -6.54
C GLU A 12 -7.90 12.33 -5.69
N PHE A 13 -8.01 13.51 -5.08
CA PHE A 13 -6.95 14.05 -4.21
C PHE A 13 -6.80 13.24 -2.94
N ASP A 14 -7.91 12.87 -2.29
CA ASP A 14 -7.89 12.07 -1.06
C ASP A 14 -7.25 10.70 -1.30
N VAL A 15 -7.68 9.99 -2.36
CA VAL A 15 -7.08 8.70 -2.72
C VAL A 15 -5.62 8.85 -3.13
N ARG A 16 -5.26 9.91 -3.85
CA ARG A 16 -3.86 10.18 -4.22
C ARG A 16 -2.97 10.40 -3.01
N LYS A 17 -3.46 11.13 -2.01
CA LYS A 17 -2.75 11.36 -0.76
C LYS A 17 -2.45 10.03 -0.08
N GLN A 18 -3.45 9.17 0.05
CA GLN A 18 -3.29 7.83 0.64
C GLN A 18 -2.28 6.98 -0.15
N ILE A 19 -2.35 7.00 -1.49
CA ILE A 19 -1.37 6.30 -2.35
C ILE A 19 0.06 6.80 -2.08
N ILE A 20 0.28 8.11 -2.00
CA ILE A 20 1.61 8.68 -1.78
C ILE A 20 2.13 8.29 -0.38
N GLU A 21 1.27 8.30 0.62
CA GLU A 21 1.61 7.90 1.99
C GLU A 21 2.05 6.43 2.06
N THR A 22 1.54 5.54 1.20
CA THR A 22 1.99 4.14 1.14
C THR A 22 3.48 3.97 0.83
N ALA A 23 4.08 4.96 0.15
CA ALA A 23 5.49 4.92 -0.26
C ALA A 23 6.43 5.54 0.78
N GLN A 24 5.87 6.19 1.81
CA GLN A 24 6.64 6.80 2.91
C GLN A 24 7.03 5.79 4.00
N VAL A 25 7.02 4.49 3.67
CA VAL A 25 7.41 3.43 4.57
C VAL A 25 8.94 3.27 4.58
N GLY A 26 9.52 3.13 5.79
CA GLY A 26 10.95 2.87 5.97
C GLY A 26 11.87 4.02 5.58
N ARG A 27 12.88 3.77 4.72
CA ARG A 27 13.94 4.74 4.39
C ARG A 27 13.52 5.79 3.36
N GLY A 28 12.29 5.71 2.84
CA GLY A 28 11.72 6.73 1.95
C GLY A 28 12.37 6.80 0.56
N HIS A 29 12.98 5.73 0.07
CA HIS A 29 13.58 5.68 -1.26
C HIS A 29 12.52 5.64 -2.38
N ALA A 30 11.35 5.04 -2.10
CA ALA A 30 10.24 5.01 -3.04
C ALA A 30 9.44 6.31 -2.97
N VAL A 31 9.54 7.16 -3.99
CA VAL A 31 8.72 8.38 -4.10
C VAL A 31 7.66 8.17 -5.18
N ILE A 32 6.41 7.98 -4.78
CA ILE A 32 5.28 8.02 -5.71
C ILE A 32 4.94 9.47 -5.99
N THR A 33 5.09 9.89 -7.26
CA THR A 33 4.72 11.25 -7.66
C THR A 33 3.20 11.42 -7.76
N PRO A 34 2.66 12.65 -7.60
CA PRO A 34 1.23 12.90 -7.80
C PRO A 34 0.69 12.45 -9.16
N VAL A 35 1.52 12.53 -10.20
CA VAL A 35 1.18 12.10 -11.56
C VAL A 35 1.11 10.57 -11.63
N ALA A 36 2.06 9.86 -11.03
CA ALA A 36 2.05 8.40 -10.97
C ALA A 36 0.84 7.88 -10.19
N ALA A 37 0.55 8.46 -9.02
CA ALA A 37 -0.63 8.11 -8.24
C ALA A 37 -1.94 8.36 -9.01
N SER A 38 -2.03 9.45 -9.79
CA SER A 38 -3.21 9.70 -10.64
C SER A 38 -3.37 8.66 -11.76
N LYS A 39 -2.25 8.17 -12.33
CA LYS A 39 -2.26 7.08 -13.31
C LYS A 39 -2.70 5.76 -12.69
N MET A 40 -2.33 5.49 -11.45
CA MET A 40 -2.77 4.29 -10.71
C MET A 40 -4.27 4.30 -10.44
N ILE A 41 -4.84 5.43 -9.99
CA ILE A 41 -6.30 5.53 -9.81
C ILE A 41 -7.01 5.25 -11.14
N LYS A 42 -6.47 5.79 -12.24
CA LYS A 42 -7.00 5.52 -13.58
C LYS A 42 -6.88 4.04 -13.97
N SER A 43 -5.77 3.37 -13.67
CA SER A 43 -5.62 1.95 -13.98
C SER A 43 -6.62 1.10 -13.17
N TRP A 44 -6.81 1.40 -11.89
CA TRP A 44 -7.82 0.72 -11.06
C TRP A 44 -9.25 0.94 -11.56
N PHE A 45 -9.55 2.12 -12.10
CA PHE A 45 -10.82 2.35 -12.78
C PHE A 45 -10.96 1.45 -14.00
N LEU A 46 -9.95 1.41 -14.87
CA LEU A 46 -9.98 0.62 -16.11
C LEU A 46 -9.92 -0.89 -15.90
N GLU A 47 -9.45 -1.36 -14.75
CA GLU A 47 -9.57 -2.76 -14.30
C GLU A 47 -11.03 -3.17 -14.02
N THR A 48 -11.93 -2.22 -13.81
CA THR A 48 -13.34 -2.52 -13.54
C THR A 48 -14.05 -2.97 -14.82
N ASN A 49 -14.78 -4.08 -14.76
CA ASN A 49 -15.56 -4.59 -15.88
C ASN A 49 -16.50 -3.51 -16.45
N GLY A 50 -16.40 -3.27 -17.76
CA GLY A 50 -17.20 -2.27 -18.46
C GLY A 50 -16.68 -0.83 -18.36
N ALA A 51 -15.59 -0.58 -17.63
CA ALA A 51 -14.92 0.72 -17.64
C ALA A 51 -14.21 0.96 -18.98
N THR A 52 -14.24 2.20 -19.45
CA THR A 52 -13.59 2.63 -20.69
C THR A 52 -12.93 3.99 -20.51
N GLU A 53 -12.01 4.34 -21.41
CA GLU A 53 -11.39 5.67 -21.45
C GLU A 53 -12.43 6.80 -21.58
N ALA A 54 -13.52 6.57 -22.30
CA ALA A 54 -14.62 7.53 -22.41
C ALA A 54 -15.32 7.76 -21.06
N LEU A 55 -15.59 6.69 -20.31
CA LEU A 55 -16.19 6.78 -18.97
C LEU A 55 -15.24 7.40 -17.96
N TRP A 56 -13.92 7.22 -18.11
CA TRP A 56 -12.94 7.95 -17.32
C TRP A 56 -13.00 9.46 -17.58
N GLY A 57 -13.39 9.88 -18.80
CA GLY A 57 -13.65 11.29 -19.13
C GLY A 57 -14.89 11.88 -18.46
N ASP A 58 -15.87 11.06 -18.08
CA ASP A 58 -17.11 11.50 -17.43
C ASP A 58 -16.94 11.63 -15.91
N ASP A 59 -17.04 12.87 -15.41
CA ASP A 59 -16.86 13.16 -14.00
C ASP A 59 -17.88 12.49 -13.09
N LYS A 60 -19.12 12.31 -13.55
CA LYS A 60 -20.16 11.65 -12.75
C LYS A 60 -19.90 10.15 -12.68
N ALA A 61 -19.56 9.52 -13.81
CA ALA A 61 -19.27 8.09 -13.86
C ALA A 61 -18.10 7.73 -12.92
N VAL A 62 -17.02 8.51 -12.96
CA VAL A 62 -15.86 8.29 -12.07
C VAL A 62 -16.21 8.52 -10.61
N LEU A 63 -16.97 9.58 -10.28
CA LEU A 63 -17.41 9.82 -8.91
C LEU A 63 -18.30 8.70 -8.37
N SER A 64 -19.25 8.25 -9.17
CA SER A 64 -20.12 7.12 -8.81
C SER A 64 -19.31 5.84 -8.61
N TRP A 65 -18.33 5.58 -9.47
CA TRP A 65 -17.42 4.44 -9.30
C TRP A 65 -16.62 4.53 -8.01
N MET A 66 -16.00 5.69 -7.70
CA MET A 66 -15.22 5.86 -6.46
C MET A 66 -16.07 5.62 -5.21
N ALA A 67 -17.32 6.10 -5.21
CA ALA A 67 -18.24 5.85 -4.11
C ALA A 67 -18.67 4.38 -4.01
N GLN A 68 -18.90 3.71 -5.14
CA GLN A 68 -19.30 2.28 -5.17
C GLN A 68 -18.14 1.34 -4.84
N LYS A 69 -16.90 1.74 -5.10
CA LYS A 69 -15.68 0.93 -4.94
C LYS A 69 -14.82 1.37 -3.77
N GLN A 70 -15.37 2.13 -2.81
CA GLN A 70 -14.59 2.66 -1.70
C GLN A 70 -13.82 1.57 -0.94
N GLU A 71 -14.49 0.50 -0.51
CA GLU A 71 -13.83 -0.61 0.21
C GLU A 71 -12.75 -1.32 -0.62
N ASP A 72 -12.98 -1.47 -1.93
CA ASP A 72 -12.00 -2.06 -2.84
C ASP A 72 -10.76 -1.15 -3.01
N LEU A 73 -10.96 0.16 -3.10
CA LEU A 73 -9.88 1.14 -3.15
C LEU A 73 -9.07 1.14 -1.85
N GLU A 74 -9.75 1.09 -0.69
CA GLU A 74 -9.10 0.99 0.62
C GLU A 74 -8.27 -0.30 0.72
N SER A 75 -8.83 -1.44 0.29
CA SER A 75 -8.12 -2.73 0.21
C SER A 75 -6.89 -2.65 -0.70
N LYS A 76 -7.02 -2.06 -1.90
CA LYS A 76 -5.88 -1.86 -2.83
C LYS A 76 -4.78 -1.00 -2.20
N ILE A 77 -5.14 0.03 -1.44
CA ILE A 77 -4.17 0.87 -0.71
C ILE A 77 -3.46 0.06 0.38
N VAL A 78 -4.19 -0.73 1.17
CA VAL A 78 -3.59 -1.60 2.20
C VAL A 78 -2.63 -2.61 1.57
N GLN A 79 -3.02 -3.22 0.46
CA GLN A 79 -2.16 -4.16 -0.29
C GLN A 79 -0.90 -3.47 -0.83
N LEU A 80 -1.04 -2.26 -1.36
CA LEU A 80 0.09 -1.46 -1.84
C LEU A 80 1.06 -1.11 -0.70
N THR A 81 0.54 -0.67 0.45
CA THR A 81 1.36 -0.40 1.64
C THR A 81 2.11 -1.66 2.07
N LYS A 82 1.42 -2.80 2.15
CA LYS A 82 2.05 -4.09 2.50
C LYS A 82 3.16 -4.47 1.52
N ALA A 83 2.93 -4.29 0.22
CA ALA A 83 3.93 -4.56 -0.81
C ALA A 83 5.16 -3.66 -0.65
N ASN A 84 4.97 -2.36 -0.41
CA ASN A 84 6.06 -1.41 -0.20
C ASN A 84 6.87 -1.74 1.07
N VAL A 85 6.21 -2.10 2.19
CA VAL A 85 6.89 -2.52 3.42
C VAL A 85 7.71 -3.79 3.18
N THR A 86 7.13 -4.77 2.47
CA THR A 86 7.81 -6.03 2.15
C THR A 86 9.06 -5.77 1.31
N GLN A 87 8.96 -4.89 0.32
CA GLN A 87 10.08 -4.52 -0.55
C GLN A 87 11.19 -3.81 0.24
N GLU A 88 10.84 -2.86 1.12
CA GLU A 88 11.84 -2.18 1.95
C GLU A 88 12.56 -3.15 2.91
N VAL A 89 11.82 -4.05 3.57
CA VAL A 89 12.42 -5.09 4.44
C VAL A 89 13.40 -5.94 3.64
N PHE A 90 13.01 -6.38 2.44
CA PHE A 90 13.88 -7.14 1.55
C PHE A 90 15.16 -6.36 1.21
N GLU A 91 15.03 -5.11 0.75
CA GLU A 91 16.17 -4.26 0.40
C GLU A 91 17.11 -4.00 1.58
N VAL A 92 16.57 -3.79 2.79
CA VAL A 92 17.37 -3.64 4.01
C VAL A 92 18.21 -4.88 4.28
N MET A 93 17.64 -6.07 4.10
CA MET A 93 18.32 -7.34 4.36
C MET A 93 19.32 -7.72 3.25
N THR A 94 19.11 -7.27 2.01
CA THR A 94 19.92 -7.68 0.85
C THR A 94 20.86 -6.62 0.30
N ALA A 95 20.89 -5.40 0.85
CA ALA A 95 21.72 -4.27 0.38
C ALA A 95 23.25 -4.51 0.36
N GLY A 96 23.71 -5.69 0.78
CA GLY A 96 25.12 -6.06 0.87
C GLY A 96 25.90 -5.29 1.94
N GLY A 97 27.14 -5.71 2.17
CA GLY A 97 28.08 -5.04 3.06
C GLY A 97 27.63 -4.99 4.53
N ASN A 98 28.15 -3.98 5.25
CA ASN A 98 27.87 -3.82 6.69
C ASN A 98 26.41 -3.36 6.95
N THR A 99 25.83 -2.60 6.02
CA THR A 99 24.45 -2.11 6.10
C THR A 99 23.43 -3.25 6.12
N ALA A 100 23.60 -4.28 5.29
CA ALA A 100 22.72 -5.45 5.30
C ALA A 100 22.81 -6.26 6.60
N LYS A 101 24.02 -6.41 7.16
CA LYS A 101 24.22 -7.09 8.45
C LYS A 101 23.51 -6.36 9.59
N ILE A 102 23.70 -5.04 9.68
CA ILE A 102 23.06 -4.20 10.70
C ILE A 102 21.55 -4.16 10.49
N GLY A 103 21.09 -4.00 9.26
CA GLY A 103 19.67 -3.96 8.91
C GLY A 103 18.95 -5.27 9.26
N THR A 104 19.55 -6.40 8.91
CA THR A 104 19.04 -7.73 9.27
C THR A 104 18.96 -7.89 10.79
N ALA A 105 20.03 -7.55 11.53
CA ALA A 105 20.03 -7.64 12.99
C ALA A 105 18.93 -6.75 13.62
N GLY A 106 18.78 -5.51 13.13
CA GLY A 106 17.75 -4.59 13.62
C GLY A 106 16.31 -5.07 13.34
N ILE A 107 16.06 -5.68 12.17
CA ILE A 107 14.75 -6.28 11.86
C ILE A 107 14.45 -7.45 12.80
N VAL A 108 15.42 -8.34 13.02
CA VAL A 108 15.26 -9.48 13.93
C VAL A 108 15.01 -9.02 15.37
N GLU A 109 15.76 -8.01 15.84
CA GLU A 109 15.56 -7.43 17.16
C GLU A 109 14.19 -6.75 17.31
N GLY A 110 13.77 -5.98 16.30
CA GLY A 110 12.45 -5.36 16.28
C GLY A 110 11.31 -6.39 16.31
N ILE A 111 11.43 -7.50 15.58
CA ILE A 111 10.47 -8.62 15.66
C ILE A 111 10.45 -9.20 17.08
N SER A 112 11.62 -9.43 17.69
CA SER A 112 11.71 -9.94 19.06
C SER A 112 11.01 -9.02 20.07
N GLN A 113 11.22 -7.70 19.95
CA GLN A 113 10.54 -6.70 20.78
C GLN A 113 9.03 -6.65 20.54
N ALA A 114 8.57 -6.76 19.28
CA ALA A 114 7.14 -6.80 18.98
C ALA A 114 6.47 -8.06 19.55
N VAL A 115 7.14 -9.21 19.48
CA VAL A 115 6.62 -10.47 20.03
C VAL A 115 6.55 -10.42 21.56
N SER A 116 7.48 -9.75 22.23
CA SER A 116 7.50 -9.69 23.69
C SER A 116 6.38 -8.84 24.29
N THR A 117 5.78 -7.94 23.51
CA THR A 117 4.62 -7.13 23.94
C THR A 117 3.27 -7.81 23.68
N MET A 118 3.26 -8.92 22.94
CA MET A 118 2.06 -9.70 22.63
C MET A 118 1.65 -10.61 23.79
N SER A 119 0.37 -10.97 23.85
CA SER A 119 -0.15 -11.99 24.76
C SER A 119 0.40 -13.40 24.42
N ALA A 120 0.28 -14.35 25.37
CA ALA A 120 0.77 -15.72 25.15
C ALA A 120 0.10 -16.41 23.95
N GLU A 121 -1.19 -16.12 23.70
CA GLU A 121 -1.93 -16.65 22.54
C GLU A 121 -1.41 -16.06 21.23
N GLU A 122 -1.23 -14.74 21.15
CA GLU A 122 -0.69 -14.06 19.98
C GLU A 122 0.75 -14.50 19.67
N GLN A 123 1.58 -14.70 20.70
CA GLN A 123 2.94 -15.24 20.54
C GLN A 123 2.92 -16.66 19.97
N ALA A 124 2.00 -17.52 20.43
CA ALA A 124 1.86 -18.88 19.90
C ALA A 124 1.41 -18.84 18.42
N ASN A 125 0.41 -18.01 18.10
CA ASN A 125 -0.06 -17.81 16.73
C ASN A 125 1.05 -17.29 15.80
N PHE A 126 1.86 -16.34 16.27
CA PHE A 126 2.99 -15.82 15.51
C PHE A 126 4.07 -16.88 15.26
N LYS A 127 4.38 -17.72 16.25
CA LYS A 127 5.33 -18.83 16.10
C LYS A 127 4.85 -19.86 15.07
N GLU A 128 3.59 -20.24 15.11
CA GLU A 128 3.01 -21.16 14.12
C GLU A 128 2.99 -20.54 12.72
N PHE A 129 2.66 -19.24 12.62
CA PHE A 129 2.75 -18.50 11.36
C PHE A 129 4.17 -18.49 10.77
N LEU A 130 5.19 -18.28 11.61
CA LEU A 130 6.59 -18.32 11.17
C LEU A 130 7.00 -19.72 10.71
N LYS A 131 6.63 -20.78 11.44
CA LYS A 131 6.91 -22.17 11.03
C LYS A 131 6.31 -22.47 9.65
N ALA A 132 5.03 -22.12 9.46
CA ALA A 132 4.34 -22.33 8.19
C ALA A 132 4.99 -21.54 7.05
N THR A 133 5.38 -20.28 7.30
CA THR A 133 5.98 -19.41 6.28
C THR A 133 7.39 -19.87 5.89
N LEU A 134 8.19 -20.29 6.86
CA LEU A 134 9.59 -20.70 6.67
C LEU A 134 9.74 -22.19 6.32
N GLN A 135 8.63 -22.95 6.30
CA GLN A 135 8.61 -24.39 6.10
C GLN A 135 9.51 -25.15 7.10
N LEU A 136 9.46 -24.72 8.36
CA LEU A 136 10.26 -25.28 9.48
C LEU A 136 9.49 -26.31 10.31
#